data_AF-A0A538P8F7-F1
#
_entry.id   AF-A0A538P8F7-F1
#
_cell.length_a   1.000
_cell.length_b   1.000
_cell.length_c   1.000
_cell.angle_alpha   90.00
_cell.angle_beta   90.00
_cell.angle_gamma   90.00
#
_symmetry.space_group_name_H-M   'P 1'
#
loop_
_entity.id
_entity.type
_entity.pdbx_description
1 polymer ?
#
loop_
_entity_poly.entity_id
_entity_poly.type
_entity_poly.pdbx_seq_one_letter_code
_entity_poly.pdbx_strand_id
1 'polypeptide(L)'
;MLSRRHLLSCLIALAASAGLGASALDWQQLEGHRRAALTVATGGKTGFTDVSAVTAGIAFTNHLSQERSLTNQIFLNGSGVAAGDVDGDGLPDLYFCGLDSPNALYRNLGDWHFADITAAAGVACADQASTGAAFADVDGDGDLDLLVNGIGRGTRLFLNDGKGRFTEATSGSGLHSTRASASMALADIDGDGLLDLYVVNYRNDTMRDMPDVRFSMAVTNGVLHVGTRTCRPLQFRQSRRRPGKRRR
;
A
#
# COMPACT_ATOMS: atom_id res chain seq x y z
N MET A 1 -12.57 67.94 56.63
CA MET A 1 -11.30 67.47 57.24
C MET A 1 -11.34 65.95 57.21
N LEU A 2 -10.53 65.14 56.50
CA LEU A 2 -9.32 65.20 55.66
C LEU A 2 -9.60 64.26 54.44
N SER A 3 -8.83 64.13 53.36
CA SER A 3 -8.09 65.01 52.44
C SER A 3 -7.55 64.07 51.35
N ARG A 4 -7.72 64.45 50.08
CA ARG A 4 -7.14 63.82 48.88
C ARG A 4 -5.60 63.85 48.90
N ARG A 5 -4.97 62.82 48.30
CA ARG A 5 -3.61 62.69 47.68
C ARG A 5 -3.15 61.22 47.92
N HIS A 6 -3.02 60.31 46.95
CA HIS A 6 -2.10 60.31 45.81
C HIS A 6 -2.51 59.35 44.66
N LEU A 7 -2.43 59.88 43.43
CA LEU A 7 -1.96 59.32 42.14
C LEU A 7 -2.23 57.82 41.84
N LEU A 8 -3.06 57.43 40.86
CA LEU A 8 -2.97 57.63 39.40
C LEU A 8 -1.58 57.26 38.83
N SER A 9 -1.42 56.03 38.32
CA SER A 9 -0.53 55.60 37.20
C SER A 9 -0.33 54.08 37.23
N CYS A 10 -0.99 53.32 36.35
CA CYS A 10 -0.48 52.06 35.79
C CYS A 10 -1.40 51.64 34.64
N LEU A 11 -1.21 52.34 33.53
CA LEU A 11 -1.72 52.00 32.21
C LEU A 11 -0.47 51.60 31.40
N ILE A 12 -0.60 50.50 30.63
CA ILE A 12 0.26 50.08 29.49
C ILE A 12 1.40 49.09 29.80
N ALA A 13 1.46 48.10 28.90
CA ALA A 13 2.44 47.03 28.64
C ALA A 13 2.21 45.73 29.46
N LEU A 14 1.96 44.56 28.87
CA LEU A 14 2.52 44.05 27.62
C LEU A 14 1.56 43.01 26.99
N ALA A 15 1.09 43.31 25.78
CA ALA A 15 0.62 42.31 24.83
C ALA A 15 1.82 41.86 24.00
N ALA A 16 2.05 40.54 23.92
CA ALA A 16 2.68 39.88 22.78
C ALA A 16 2.64 38.35 22.95
N SER A 17 1.45 37.74 23.03
CA SER A 17 1.30 36.40 22.49
C SER A 17 1.28 36.57 20.98
N ALA A 18 2.41 36.30 20.32
CA ALA A 18 2.48 36.23 18.88
C ALA A 18 1.53 35.12 18.40
N GLY A 19 0.30 35.51 18.08
CA GLY A 19 -0.57 34.69 17.26
C GLY A 19 0.10 34.54 15.92
N LEU A 20 0.58 33.33 15.61
CA LEU A 20 0.83 32.89 14.25
C LEU A 20 -0.52 32.85 13.54
N GLY A 21 -1.00 34.02 13.13
CA GLY A 21 -2.19 34.15 12.32
C GLY A 21 -1.92 33.53 10.97
N ALA A 22 -2.48 32.34 10.71
CA ALA A 22 -2.67 31.91 9.34
C ALA A 22 -3.50 33.00 8.65
N SER A 23 -2.89 33.68 7.68
CA SER A 23 -3.60 34.66 6.86
C SER A 23 -4.81 33.97 6.23
N ALA A 24 -6.01 34.53 6.43
CA ALA A 24 -7.22 34.01 5.82
C ALA A 24 -7.02 33.88 4.30
N LEU A 25 -7.30 32.70 3.75
CA LEU A 25 -7.20 32.44 2.32
C LEU A 25 -8.15 33.35 1.56
N ASP A 26 -7.69 33.94 0.46
CA ASP A 26 -8.50 34.79 -0.42
C ASP A 26 -9.38 33.91 -1.33
N TRP A 27 -10.60 33.63 -0.85
CA TRP A 27 -11.53 32.73 -1.51
C TRP A 27 -12.25 33.41 -2.67
N GLN A 28 -12.03 32.89 -3.88
CA GLN A 28 -12.82 33.18 -5.07
C GLN A 28 -14.02 32.24 -5.15
N GLN A 29 -15.23 32.80 -5.05
CA GLN A 29 -16.47 32.05 -5.23
C GLN A 29 -16.74 31.82 -6.73
N LEU A 30 -17.00 30.57 -7.10
CA LEU A 30 -17.38 30.12 -8.43
C LEU A 30 -18.72 29.36 -8.34
N GLU A 31 -19.34 29.05 -9.48
CA GLU A 31 -20.56 28.26 -9.48
C GLU A 31 -20.26 26.84 -8.96
N GLY A 32 -20.94 26.44 -7.88
CA GLY A 32 -20.80 25.13 -7.23
C GLY A 32 -19.55 24.91 -6.37
N HIS A 33 -18.58 25.83 -6.34
CA HIS A 33 -17.36 25.68 -5.53
C HIS A 33 -16.67 27.02 -5.23
N ARG A 34 -15.68 27.00 -4.33
CA ARG A 34 -14.76 28.13 -4.11
C ARG A 34 -13.32 27.64 -4.25
N ARG A 35 -12.43 28.51 -4.72
CA ARG A 35 -10.99 28.24 -4.79
C ARG A 35 -10.22 29.38 -4.13
N ALA A 36 -9.07 29.09 -3.56
CA ALA A 36 -8.10 30.10 -3.13
C ALA A 36 -6.72 29.65 -3.56
N ALA A 37 -5.86 30.59 -3.97
CA ALA A 37 -4.46 30.28 -4.20
C ALA A 37 -3.77 30.07 -2.85
N LEU A 38 -3.14 28.91 -2.67
CA LEU A 38 -2.31 28.66 -1.49
C LEU A 38 -0.89 29.17 -1.79
N THR A 39 -0.51 30.27 -1.14
CA THR A 39 0.90 30.72 -1.17
C THR A 39 1.72 29.77 -0.30
N VAL A 40 2.36 28.80 -0.94
CA VAL A 40 3.33 27.91 -0.26
C VAL A 40 4.61 28.70 -0.03
N ALA A 41 5.04 28.80 1.23
CA ALA A 41 6.28 29.49 1.56
C ALA A 41 7.46 28.82 0.83
N THR A 42 8.25 29.62 0.10
CA THR A 42 9.45 29.16 -0.62
C THR A 42 10.70 29.07 0.27
N GLY A 43 10.55 29.38 1.57
CA GLY A 43 11.60 29.25 2.58
C GLY A 43 10.99 29.12 4.00
N GLY A 44 11.69 28.41 4.88
CA GLY A 44 11.20 27.97 6.19
C GLY A 44 11.42 26.45 6.38
N LYS A 45 11.24 25.93 7.60
CA LYS A 45 11.27 24.47 7.83
C LYS A 45 10.19 23.84 6.93
N THR A 46 10.59 23.00 6.00
CA THR A 46 9.68 22.12 5.27
C THR A 46 8.83 21.37 6.30
N GLY A 47 7.52 21.24 6.06
CA GLY A 47 6.63 20.48 6.96
C GLY A 47 7.02 19.00 7.09
N PHE A 48 7.93 18.53 6.22
CA PHE A 48 8.55 17.22 6.24
C PHE A 48 10.05 17.37 6.43
N THR A 49 10.63 16.46 7.21
CA THR A 49 12.07 16.28 7.33
C THR A 49 12.43 14.97 6.65
N ASP A 50 13.44 15.00 5.79
CA ASP A 50 13.93 13.78 5.16
C ASP A 50 14.61 12.89 6.22
N VAL A 51 14.22 11.62 6.24
CA VAL A 51 14.84 10.58 7.08
C VAL A 51 15.39 9.54 6.13
N SER A 52 16.72 9.43 6.10
CA SER A 52 17.37 8.47 5.21
C SER A 52 16.98 7.04 5.57
N ALA A 53 16.93 6.14 4.59
CA ALA A 53 16.70 4.70 4.80
C ALA A 53 17.63 4.10 5.87
N VAL A 54 18.90 4.55 5.91
CA VAL A 54 19.90 4.12 6.90
C VAL A 54 19.54 4.61 8.30
N THR A 55 19.13 5.86 8.44
CA THR A 55 18.66 6.43 9.71
C THR A 55 17.41 5.72 10.19
N ALA A 56 16.46 5.47 9.28
CA ALA A 56 15.22 4.82 9.61
C ALA A 56 15.36 3.32 9.88
N GLY A 57 16.43 2.67 9.41
CA GLY A 57 16.53 1.21 9.46
C GLY A 57 15.59 0.49 8.47
N ILE A 58 14.99 1.21 7.52
CA ILE A 58 14.09 0.65 6.51
C ILE A 58 14.86 0.44 5.20
N ALA A 59 15.16 -0.82 4.89
CA ALA A 59 15.87 -1.22 3.67
C ALA A 59 14.96 -1.79 2.57
N PHE A 60 13.65 -1.88 2.83
CA PHE A 60 12.69 -2.48 1.92
C PHE A 60 12.66 -1.76 0.56
N THR A 61 12.60 -2.55 -0.50
CA THR A 61 12.35 -2.07 -1.86
C THR A 61 11.36 -3.00 -2.52
N ASN A 62 10.25 -2.44 -3.01
CA ASN A 62 9.33 -3.20 -3.85
C ASN A 62 9.98 -3.42 -5.22
N HIS A 63 10.45 -4.64 -5.46
CA HIS A 63 11.04 -5.01 -6.74
C HIS A 63 9.96 -5.58 -7.67
N LEU A 64 10.03 -5.16 -8.94
CA LEU A 64 9.30 -5.76 -10.04
C LEU A 64 10.27 -5.93 -11.21
N SER A 65 10.51 -7.17 -11.60
CA SER A 65 11.40 -7.48 -12.71
C SER A 65 10.77 -7.07 -14.05
N GLN A 66 11.61 -6.72 -15.02
CA GLN A 66 11.16 -6.39 -16.36
C GLN A 66 10.41 -7.57 -17.00
N GLU A 67 10.88 -8.80 -16.80
CA GLU A 67 10.20 -10.01 -17.29
C GLU A 67 8.79 -10.15 -16.71
N ARG A 68 8.64 -9.99 -15.39
CA ARG A 68 7.33 -10.09 -14.72
C ARG A 68 6.38 -9.00 -15.18
N SER A 69 6.85 -7.76 -15.32
CA SER A 69 6.00 -6.66 -15.83
C SER A 69 5.57 -6.83 -17.29
N LEU A 70 6.35 -7.55 -18.11
CA LEU A 70 5.99 -7.88 -19.50
C LEU A 70 5.02 -9.07 -19.60
N THR A 71 5.12 -10.03 -18.68
CA THR A 71 4.29 -11.25 -18.67
C THR A 71 2.96 -11.06 -17.95
N ASN A 72 2.83 -10.07 -17.08
CA ASN A 72 1.56 -9.71 -16.46
C ASN A 72 1.50 -8.21 -16.16
N GLN A 73 0.72 -7.48 -16.97
CA GLN A 73 0.58 -6.03 -16.82
C GLN A 73 -0.11 -5.61 -15.51
N ILE A 74 -0.77 -6.52 -14.78
CA ILE A 74 -1.41 -6.20 -13.50
C ILE A 74 -0.39 -5.80 -12.44
N PHE A 75 0.84 -6.32 -12.51
CA PHE A 75 1.91 -5.91 -11.59
C PHE A 75 2.24 -4.41 -11.69
N LEU A 76 1.90 -3.75 -12.80
CA LEU A 76 2.11 -2.31 -12.98
C LEU A 76 1.12 -1.45 -12.21
N ASN A 77 0.07 -2.03 -11.62
CA ASN A 77 -0.85 -1.31 -10.73
C ASN A 77 -0.17 -0.92 -9.41
N GLY A 78 0.99 -1.50 -9.10
CA GLY A 78 1.75 -1.22 -7.90
C GLY A 78 1.41 -2.14 -6.74
N SER A 79 1.85 -1.71 -5.56
CA SER A 79 1.74 -2.44 -4.30
C SER A 79 1.30 -1.49 -3.19
N GLY A 80 1.02 -2.01 -2.00
CA GLY A 80 0.51 -1.25 -0.87
C GLY A 80 1.45 -1.19 0.34
N VAL A 81 1.05 -0.34 1.27
CA VAL A 81 1.63 -0.20 2.62
C VAL A 81 0.48 -0.12 3.62
N ALA A 82 0.70 -0.63 4.82
CA ALA A 82 -0.19 -0.44 5.96
C ALA A 82 0.62 0.10 7.15
N ALA A 83 -0.04 0.86 8.01
CA ALA A 83 0.53 1.33 9.27
C ALA A 83 -0.42 1.02 10.41
N GLY A 84 0.11 0.53 11.54
CA GLY A 84 -0.66 0.11 12.70
C GLY A 84 0.27 -0.27 13.84
N ASP A 85 -0.16 -0.08 15.08
CA ASP A 85 0.58 -0.48 16.28
C ASP A 85 0.34 -1.98 16.53
N VAL A 86 1.29 -2.83 16.12
CA VAL A 86 1.09 -4.29 16.13
C VAL A 86 1.47 -4.93 17.46
N ASP A 87 2.06 -4.18 18.39
CA ASP A 87 2.46 -4.71 19.69
C ASP A 87 2.00 -3.87 20.90
N GLY A 88 1.15 -2.87 20.65
CA GLY A 88 0.46 -2.08 21.67
C GLY A 88 1.38 -1.08 22.38
N ASP A 89 2.53 -0.73 21.81
CA ASP A 89 3.48 0.19 22.43
C ASP A 89 3.17 1.68 22.16
N GLY A 90 2.11 1.95 21.41
CA GLY A 90 1.63 3.27 21.05
C GLY A 90 2.34 3.89 19.85
N LEU A 91 3.26 3.16 19.20
CA LEU A 91 3.95 3.60 18.01
C LEU A 91 3.42 2.87 16.77
N PRO A 92 3.13 3.57 15.66
CA PRO A 92 2.70 2.90 14.44
C PRO A 92 3.88 2.19 13.78
N ASP A 93 3.72 0.88 13.55
CA ASP A 93 4.59 0.02 12.76
C ASP A 93 4.23 0.09 11.28
N LEU A 94 5.12 -0.40 10.40
CA LEU A 94 4.95 -0.30 8.95
C LEU A 94 5.03 -1.67 8.28
N TYR A 95 4.00 -2.02 7.50
CA TYR A 95 3.98 -3.21 6.68
C TYR A 95 4.02 -2.86 5.19
N PHE A 96 5.00 -3.39 4.46
CA PHE A 96 5.19 -3.16 3.04
C PHE A 96 4.89 -4.42 2.22
N CYS A 97 4.09 -4.27 1.17
CA CYS A 97 3.78 -5.33 0.23
C CYS A 97 4.82 -5.39 -0.91
N GLY A 98 5.29 -6.59 -1.25
CA GLY A 98 6.20 -6.86 -2.36
C GLY A 98 5.53 -7.60 -3.52
N LEU A 99 5.96 -7.28 -4.75
CA LEU A 99 5.47 -7.94 -5.97
C LEU A 99 6.36 -9.12 -6.40
N ASP A 100 7.66 -8.87 -6.55
CA ASP A 100 8.70 -9.89 -6.82
C ASP A 100 9.66 -10.05 -5.63
N SER A 101 9.24 -9.62 -4.45
CA SER A 101 9.97 -9.77 -3.18
C SER A 101 9.00 -10.19 -2.08
N PRO A 102 9.48 -10.80 -0.98
CA PRO A 102 8.68 -10.91 0.23
C PRO A 102 8.18 -9.54 0.71
N ASN A 103 7.07 -9.56 1.44
CA ASN A 103 6.59 -8.42 2.20
C ASN A 103 7.52 -8.20 3.42
N ALA A 104 7.46 -7.01 4.02
CA ALA A 104 8.24 -6.68 5.20
C ALA A 104 7.41 -5.97 6.28
N LEU A 105 7.60 -6.36 7.54
CA LEU A 105 7.07 -5.68 8.72
C LEU A 105 8.20 -5.04 9.51
N TYR A 106 8.09 -3.73 9.72
CA TYR A 106 9.04 -2.92 10.47
C TYR A 106 8.40 -2.41 11.75
N ARG A 107 8.93 -2.86 12.88
CA ARG A 107 8.56 -2.33 14.19
C ARG A 107 9.17 -0.96 14.40
N ASN A 108 8.38 0.01 14.84
CA ASN A 108 8.82 1.33 15.23
C ASN A 108 9.46 1.29 16.62
N LEU A 109 10.69 1.77 16.73
CA LEU A 109 11.45 1.84 17.98
C LEU A 109 11.45 3.26 18.58
N GLY A 110 10.72 4.20 17.96
CA GLY A 110 10.72 5.61 18.29
C GLY A 110 11.78 6.39 17.50
N ASP A 111 11.63 7.72 17.50
CA ASP A 111 12.54 8.66 16.84
C ASP A 111 12.83 8.32 15.36
N TRP A 112 11.84 7.76 14.66
CA TRP A 112 11.92 7.30 13.28
C TRP A 112 12.89 6.14 13.04
N HIS A 113 13.30 5.40 14.06
CA HIS A 113 14.09 4.17 13.91
C HIS A 113 13.17 2.95 13.85
N PHE A 114 13.45 2.04 12.94
CA PHE A 114 12.66 0.83 12.74
C PHE A 114 13.52 -0.42 12.72
N ALA A 115 12.95 -1.53 13.19
CA ALA A 115 13.54 -2.86 13.12
C ALA A 115 12.70 -3.79 12.24
N ASP A 116 13.34 -4.47 11.30
CA ASP A 116 12.69 -5.54 10.53
C ASP A 116 12.38 -6.72 11.45
N ILE A 117 11.09 -6.98 11.67
CA ILE A 117 10.59 -8.11 12.46
C ILE A 117 9.88 -9.17 11.61
N THR A 118 9.94 -9.05 10.28
CA THR A 118 9.15 -9.85 9.32
C THR A 118 9.20 -11.35 9.58
N ALA A 119 10.42 -11.88 9.79
CA ALA A 119 10.63 -13.31 10.00
C ALA A 119 10.10 -13.79 11.35
N ALA A 120 10.27 -12.98 12.40
CA ALA A 120 9.77 -13.28 13.74
C ALA A 120 8.24 -13.18 13.81
N ALA A 121 7.67 -12.22 13.07
CA ALA A 121 6.24 -11.97 12.97
C ALA A 121 5.50 -13.00 12.09
N GLY A 122 6.19 -13.66 11.16
CA GLY A 122 5.60 -14.70 10.31
C GLY A 122 4.81 -14.19 9.10
N VAL A 123 5.00 -12.93 8.72
CA VAL A 123 4.14 -12.22 7.74
C VAL A 123 4.84 -11.93 6.41
N ALA A 124 5.90 -12.66 6.07
CA ALA A 124 6.71 -12.41 4.87
C ALA A 124 5.95 -12.60 3.55
N CYS A 125 4.86 -13.38 3.52
CA CYS A 125 4.07 -13.67 2.33
C CYS A 125 4.91 -14.01 1.08
N ALA A 126 6.03 -14.73 1.25
CA ALA A 126 7.07 -14.89 0.22
C ALA A 126 6.59 -15.58 -1.08
N ASP A 127 5.45 -16.28 -1.03
CA ASP A 127 4.84 -16.96 -2.16
C ASP A 127 3.72 -16.14 -2.84
N GLN A 128 3.50 -14.89 -2.41
CA GLN A 128 2.42 -14.01 -2.87
C GLN A 128 2.95 -12.68 -3.40
N ALA A 129 2.52 -12.29 -4.61
CA ALA A 129 2.66 -10.92 -5.07
C ALA A 129 1.54 -10.09 -4.44
N SER A 130 1.89 -9.26 -3.46
CA SER A 130 0.93 -8.55 -2.63
C SER A 130 0.63 -7.17 -3.21
N THR A 131 -0.64 -6.77 -3.20
CA THR A 131 -1.14 -5.54 -3.85
C THR A 131 -1.63 -4.49 -2.87
N GLY A 132 -1.90 -4.90 -1.63
CA GLY A 132 -2.41 -4.04 -0.58
C GLY A 132 -2.45 -4.77 0.75
N ALA A 133 -2.41 -4.02 1.84
CA ALA A 133 -2.58 -4.55 3.18
C ALA A 133 -3.39 -3.57 4.03
N ALA A 134 -3.99 -4.09 5.09
CA ALA A 134 -4.62 -3.30 6.14
C ALA A 134 -4.40 -3.96 7.48
N PHE A 135 -4.24 -3.13 8.51
CA PHE A 135 -4.33 -3.56 9.91
C PHE A 135 -5.73 -3.25 10.44
N ALA A 136 -6.34 -4.22 11.12
CA ALA A 136 -7.65 -4.08 11.75
C ALA A 136 -7.84 -5.17 12.81
N ASP A 137 -8.59 -4.90 13.87
CA ASP A 137 -9.03 -5.91 14.84
C ASP A 137 -10.18 -6.71 14.20
N VAL A 138 -9.89 -7.89 13.65
CA VAL A 138 -10.84 -8.68 12.84
C VAL A 138 -11.58 -9.70 13.70
N ASP A 139 -10.99 -10.17 14.79
CA ASP A 139 -11.61 -11.14 15.70
C ASP A 139 -12.16 -10.53 17.00
N GLY A 140 -11.97 -9.23 17.22
CA GLY A 140 -12.56 -8.45 18.30
C GLY A 140 -11.81 -8.60 19.62
N ASP A 141 -10.55 -9.01 19.60
CA ASP A 141 -9.73 -9.20 20.80
C ASP A 141 -8.97 -7.92 21.24
N GLY A 142 -9.00 -6.88 20.41
CA GLY A 142 -8.39 -5.58 20.65
C GLY A 142 -6.99 -5.43 20.06
N ASP A 143 -6.42 -6.48 19.47
CA ASP A 143 -5.12 -6.45 18.80
C ASP A 143 -5.30 -6.23 17.28
N LEU A 144 -4.35 -5.55 16.65
CA LEU A 144 -4.41 -5.32 15.20
C LEU A 144 -3.98 -6.59 14.44
N ASP A 145 -4.92 -7.22 13.75
CA ASP A 145 -4.67 -8.27 12.77
C ASP A 145 -4.24 -7.70 11.43
N LEU A 146 -3.69 -8.57 10.57
CA LEU A 146 -3.18 -8.19 9.25
C LEU A 146 -3.96 -8.89 8.13
N LEU A 147 -4.50 -8.09 7.22
CA LEU A 147 -5.07 -8.53 5.95
C LEU A 147 -4.13 -8.18 4.80
N VAL A 148 -3.87 -9.12 3.89
CA VAL A 148 -2.97 -8.92 2.75
C VAL A 148 -3.61 -9.39 1.44
N ASN A 149 -3.91 -8.45 0.55
CA ASN A 149 -4.37 -8.73 -0.81
C ASN A 149 -3.23 -9.25 -1.68
N GLY A 150 -3.53 -10.21 -2.55
CA GLY A 150 -2.59 -10.78 -3.49
C GLY A 150 -3.16 -11.08 -4.86
N ILE A 151 -2.26 -11.15 -5.85
CA ILE A 151 -2.58 -11.59 -7.20
C ILE A 151 -2.63 -13.12 -7.23
N GLY A 152 -3.78 -13.67 -7.61
CA GLY A 152 -3.98 -15.13 -7.73
C GLY A 152 -4.09 -15.87 -6.40
N ARG A 153 -4.16 -15.16 -5.26
CA ARG A 153 -4.21 -15.73 -3.90
C ARG A 153 -5.27 -15.11 -3.00
N GLY A 154 -6.11 -14.22 -3.53
CA GLY A 154 -7.16 -13.58 -2.75
C GLY A 154 -6.61 -12.66 -1.67
N THR A 155 -7.32 -12.60 -0.54
CA THR A 155 -6.91 -11.89 0.66
C THR A 155 -6.51 -12.91 1.72
N ARG A 156 -5.28 -12.78 2.24
CA ARG A 156 -4.82 -13.56 3.39
C ARG A 156 -5.15 -12.83 4.69
N LEU A 157 -5.50 -13.60 5.72
CA LEU A 157 -5.73 -13.12 7.08
C LEU A 157 -4.67 -13.70 8.01
N PHE A 158 -4.10 -12.84 8.83
CA PHE A 158 -3.10 -13.15 9.84
C PHE A 158 -3.58 -12.58 11.18
N LEU A 159 -3.88 -13.47 12.14
CA LEU A 159 -4.30 -13.06 13.47
C LEU A 159 -3.08 -12.74 14.34
N ASN A 160 -3.10 -11.62 15.03
CA ASN A 160 -2.02 -11.17 15.91
C ASN A 160 -2.18 -11.73 17.33
N ASP A 161 -1.10 -11.80 18.10
CA ASP A 161 -1.12 -12.20 19.53
C ASP A 161 -0.92 -11.00 20.49
N GLY A 162 -1.11 -9.78 19.95
CA GLY A 162 -0.85 -8.51 20.63
C GLY A 162 0.62 -8.18 20.86
N LYS A 163 1.55 -9.00 20.33
CA LYS A 163 3.00 -8.82 20.51
C LYS A 163 3.75 -8.80 19.18
N GLY A 164 3.02 -8.54 18.09
CA GLY A 164 3.54 -8.51 16.73
C GLY A 164 3.88 -9.89 16.17
N ARG A 165 3.34 -10.98 16.73
CA ARG A 165 3.47 -12.32 16.16
C ARG A 165 2.15 -12.79 15.59
N PHE A 166 2.19 -13.19 14.32
CA PHE A 166 0.98 -13.51 13.60
C PHE A 166 0.85 -15.00 13.26
N THR A 167 -0.39 -15.47 13.22
CA THR A 167 -0.77 -16.80 12.75
C THR A 167 -1.70 -16.68 11.55
N GLU A 168 -1.35 -17.32 10.42
CA GLU A 168 -2.22 -17.30 9.23
C GLU A 168 -3.52 -18.08 9.49
N ALA A 169 -4.66 -17.40 9.31
CA ALA A 169 -6.01 -17.93 9.52
C ALA A 169 -6.85 -17.98 8.22
N THR A 170 -6.25 -17.71 7.05
CA THR A 170 -6.93 -17.62 5.74
C THR A 170 -7.84 -18.83 5.40
N SER A 171 -7.41 -20.05 5.73
CA SER A 171 -8.15 -21.26 5.36
C SER A 171 -9.45 -21.44 6.15
N GLY A 172 -9.54 -20.87 7.36
CA GLY A 172 -10.71 -20.96 8.23
C GLY A 172 -11.67 -19.76 8.11
N SER A 173 -11.23 -18.65 7.53
CA SER A 173 -11.98 -17.38 7.49
C SER A 173 -12.96 -17.25 6.31
N GLY A 174 -12.93 -18.19 5.35
CA GLY A 174 -13.70 -18.07 4.10
C GLY A 174 -13.10 -17.10 3.08
N LEU A 175 -11.94 -16.49 3.37
CA LEU A 175 -11.24 -15.56 2.46
C LEU A 175 -10.38 -16.26 1.40
N HIS A 176 -10.18 -17.58 1.54
CA HIS A 176 -9.43 -18.36 0.56
C HIS A 176 -10.01 -18.19 -0.85
N SER A 177 -9.21 -17.63 -1.75
CA SER A 177 -9.61 -17.31 -3.11
C SER A 177 -8.40 -17.37 -4.05
N THR A 178 -8.64 -17.66 -5.32
CA THR A 178 -7.61 -17.62 -6.36
C THR A 178 -7.72 -16.36 -7.23
N ARG A 179 -8.52 -15.37 -6.81
CA ARG A 179 -8.70 -14.10 -7.54
C ARG A 179 -7.56 -13.12 -7.24
N ALA A 180 -7.44 -12.08 -8.05
CA ALA A 180 -6.52 -10.98 -7.83
C ALA A 180 -7.23 -9.91 -7.02
N SER A 181 -7.03 -9.91 -5.71
CA SER A 181 -7.62 -8.88 -4.85
C SER A 181 -6.85 -7.58 -5.02
N ALA A 182 -7.57 -6.48 -5.23
CA ALA A 182 -6.98 -5.19 -5.63
C ALA A 182 -7.15 -4.11 -4.56
N SER A 183 -8.30 -4.09 -3.89
CA SER A 183 -8.58 -3.14 -2.81
C SER A 183 -9.45 -3.81 -1.75
N MET A 184 -9.35 -3.33 -0.53
CA MET A 184 -10.16 -3.76 0.60
C MET A 184 -10.65 -2.54 1.39
N ALA A 185 -11.82 -2.66 2.00
CA ALA A 185 -12.34 -1.70 2.96
C ALA A 185 -12.94 -2.46 4.15
N LEU A 186 -12.69 -1.96 5.35
CA LEU A 186 -13.29 -2.47 6.58
C LEU A 186 -14.20 -1.42 7.21
N ALA A 187 -15.38 -1.84 7.64
CA ALA A 187 -16.33 -1.00 8.37
C ALA A 187 -17.37 -1.90 9.06
N ASP A 188 -17.88 -1.47 10.21
CA ASP A 188 -19.08 -2.05 10.82
C ASP A 188 -20.32 -1.50 10.07
N ILE A 189 -20.83 -2.23 9.08
CA ILE A 189 -21.89 -1.75 8.18
C ILE A 189 -23.28 -2.01 8.78
N ASP A 190 -23.44 -3.07 9.56
CA ASP A 190 -24.72 -3.43 10.17
C ASP A 190 -24.89 -2.98 11.64
N GLY A 191 -23.83 -2.46 12.25
CA GLY A 191 -23.84 -1.86 13.58
C GLY A 191 -23.76 -2.88 14.71
N ASP A 192 -23.25 -4.09 14.46
CA ASP A 192 -23.12 -5.14 15.48
C ASP A 192 -21.84 -5.03 16.31
N GLY A 193 -20.94 -4.10 15.94
CA GLY A 193 -19.68 -3.85 16.61
C GLY A 193 -18.51 -4.68 16.09
N LEU A 194 -18.72 -5.53 15.08
CA LEU A 194 -17.68 -6.25 14.37
C LEU A 194 -17.40 -5.61 13.00
N LEU A 195 -16.17 -5.75 12.50
CA LEU A 195 -15.81 -5.19 11.21
C LEU A 195 -16.27 -6.11 10.06
N ASP A 196 -17.02 -5.55 9.11
CA ASP A 196 -17.25 -6.17 7.82
C ASP A 196 -16.08 -5.91 6.87
N LEU A 197 -15.74 -6.90 6.05
CA LEU A 197 -14.70 -6.80 5.02
C LEU A 197 -15.29 -6.81 3.61
N TYR A 198 -15.05 -5.74 2.86
CA TYR A 198 -15.36 -5.66 1.43
C TYR A 198 -14.08 -5.75 0.59
N VAL A 199 -13.97 -6.78 -0.25
CA VAL A 199 -12.81 -7.00 -1.15
C VAL A 199 -13.21 -6.84 -2.61
N VAL A 200 -12.51 -5.93 -3.31
CA VAL A 200 -12.63 -5.78 -4.76
C VAL A 200 -11.62 -6.68 -5.45
N ASN A 201 -12.11 -7.53 -6.35
CA ASN A 201 -11.28 -8.41 -7.14
C ASN A 201 -11.16 -7.89 -8.58
N TYR A 202 -9.95 -7.99 -9.12
CA TYR A 202 -9.63 -7.79 -10.52
C TYR A 202 -9.40 -9.15 -11.22
N ARG A 203 -9.09 -9.11 -12.51
CA ARG A 203 -8.63 -10.27 -13.29
C ARG A 203 -7.20 -10.64 -12.88
N ASN A 204 -6.84 -11.92 -13.01
CA ASN A 204 -5.49 -12.43 -12.70
C ASN A 204 -4.49 -12.22 -13.84
N ASP A 205 -5.01 -12.13 -15.06
CA ASP A 205 -4.27 -11.97 -16.30
C ASP A 205 -5.05 -11.05 -17.26
N THR A 206 -4.41 -10.66 -18.36
CA THR A 206 -5.01 -9.90 -19.44
C THR A 206 -4.74 -10.58 -20.78
N MET A 207 -5.56 -10.32 -21.80
CA MET A 207 -5.28 -10.82 -23.16
C MET A 207 -3.93 -10.33 -23.71
N ARG A 208 -3.40 -9.21 -23.20
CA ARG A 208 -2.08 -8.70 -23.57
C ARG A 208 -0.94 -9.56 -23.03
N ASP A 209 -1.23 -10.36 -22.00
CA ASP A 209 -0.31 -11.30 -21.37
C ASP A 209 -0.27 -12.66 -22.11
N MET A 210 -1.01 -12.78 -23.24
CA MET A 210 -1.08 -13.98 -24.06
C MET A 210 -0.37 -13.80 -25.42
N PRO A 211 0.97 -13.69 -25.46
CA PRO A 211 1.72 -13.38 -26.70
C PRO A 211 1.56 -14.44 -27.80
N ASP A 212 1.25 -15.68 -27.40
CA ASP A 212 1.08 -16.82 -28.31
C ASP A 212 -0.37 -17.05 -28.77
N VAL A 213 -1.33 -16.26 -28.29
CA VAL A 213 -2.74 -16.44 -28.62
C VAL A 213 -3.14 -15.54 -29.79
N ARG A 214 -3.62 -16.16 -30.87
CA ARG A 214 -4.23 -15.47 -32.01
C ARG A 214 -5.74 -15.53 -31.88
N PHE A 215 -6.39 -14.38 -32.04
CA PHE A 215 -7.85 -14.26 -32.06
C PHE A 215 -8.35 -14.20 -33.49
N SER A 216 -9.49 -14.86 -33.74
CA SER A 216 -10.26 -14.76 -34.97
C SER A 216 -11.69 -14.38 -34.60
N MET A 217 -12.27 -13.43 -35.32
CA MET A 217 -13.63 -12.96 -35.10
C MET A 217 -14.41 -13.12 -36.40
N ALA A 218 -15.59 -13.72 -36.33
CA ALA A 218 -16.50 -13.86 -37.45
C ALA A 218 -17.92 -13.58 -36.98
N VAL A 219 -18.70 -12.81 -37.75
CA VAL A 219 -20.13 -12.64 -37.49
C VAL A 219 -20.88 -13.58 -38.41
N THR A 220 -21.76 -14.43 -37.86
CA THR A 220 -22.63 -15.32 -38.65
C THR A 220 -24.06 -15.17 -38.17
N ASN A 221 -24.97 -14.81 -39.07
CA ASN A 221 -26.38 -14.50 -38.77
C ASN A 221 -26.57 -13.47 -37.63
N GLY A 222 -25.70 -12.45 -37.57
CA GLY A 222 -25.74 -11.41 -36.54
C GLY A 222 -25.11 -11.81 -35.19
N VAL A 223 -24.64 -13.05 -35.04
CA VAL A 223 -23.95 -13.53 -33.84
C VAL A 223 -22.44 -13.39 -34.03
N LEU A 224 -21.75 -12.75 -33.07
CA LEU A 224 -20.29 -12.68 -33.03
C LEU A 224 -19.72 -14.01 -32.52
N HIS A 225 -18.97 -14.70 -33.37
CA HIS A 225 -18.14 -15.84 -33.03
C HIS A 225 -16.70 -15.38 -32.81
N VAL A 226 -16.14 -15.73 -31.65
CA VAL A 226 -14.73 -15.48 -31.31
C VAL A 226 -14.03 -16.82 -31.16
N GLY A 227 -12.99 -17.06 -31.95
CA GLY A 227 -12.15 -18.26 -31.87
C GLY A 227 -10.72 -17.91 -31.48
N THR A 228 -10.08 -18.73 -30.65
CA THR A 228 -8.67 -18.60 -30.24
C THR A 228 -7.83 -19.74 -30.79
N ARG A 229 -6.58 -19.45 -31.16
CA ARG A 229 -5.56 -20.46 -31.49
C ARG A 229 -4.27 -20.13 -30.77
N THR A 230 -3.78 -21.06 -29.95
CA THR A 230 -2.48 -20.98 -29.30
C THR A 230 -1.39 -21.44 -30.26
N CYS A 231 -0.46 -20.56 -30.61
CA CYS A 231 0.75 -20.94 -31.35
C CYS A 231 1.76 -21.57 -30.39
N ARG A 232 2.46 -22.63 -30.81
CA ARG A 232 3.63 -23.12 -30.05
C ARG A 232 4.78 -22.12 -30.20
N PRO A 233 5.57 -21.89 -29.13
CA PRO A 233 6.75 -21.03 -29.23
C PRO A 233 7.75 -21.59 -30.24
N LEU A 234 8.37 -20.70 -31.02
CA LEU A 234 9.45 -21.02 -31.95
C LEU A 234 10.69 -21.46 -31.16
N GLN A 235 10.99 -22.76 -31.13
CA GLN A 235 12.27 -23.25 -30.61
C GLN A 235 13.39 -22.86 -31.58
N PHE A 236 14.19 -21.85 -31.23
CA PHE A 236 15.47 -21.61 -31.90
C PHE A 236 16.47 -22.69 -31.48
N ARG A 237 16.59 -23.76 -32.30
CA ARG A 237 17.75 -24.64 -32.23
C ARG A 237 18.97 -23.85 -32.70
N GLN A 238 19.87 -23.49 -31.79
CA GLN A 238 21.23 -23.13 -32.19
C GLN A 238 21.84 -24.32 -32.96
N SER A 239 22.06 -24.15 -34.27
CA SER A 239 22.75 -25.16 -35.06
C SER A 239 24.21 -25.23 -34.58
N ARG A 240 24.57 -26.26 -33.81
CA ARG A 240 25.98 -26.59 -33.60
C ARG A 240 26.58 -26.92 -34.97
N ARG A 241 27.36 -26.00 -35.55
CA ARG A 241 28.21 -26.29 -36.72
C ARG A 241 29.13 -27.43 -36.33
N ARG A 242 29.01 -28.58 -37.01
CA ARG A 242 29.98 -29.68 -36.89
C ARG A 242 31.35 -29.15 -37.34
N PRO A 243 32.43 -29.38 -36.57
CA PRO A 243 33.77 -29.04 -37.05
C PRO A 243 34.09 -29.93 -38.26
N GLY A 244 34.42 -29.29 -39.38
CA GLY A 244 34.81 -29.98 -40.61
C GLY A 244 36.05 -30.84 -40.38
N LYS A 245 35.99 -32.11 -40.79
CA LYS A 245 37.16 -32.97 -40.91
C LYS A 245 38.16 -32.31 -41.87
N ARG A 246 39.29 -31.82 -41.36
CA ARG A 246 40.49 -31.61 -42.18
C ARG A 246 40.94 -32.97 -42.70
N ARG A 247 40.86 -33.18 -44.01
CA ARG A 247 41.61 -34.25 -44.68
C ARG A 247 43.06 -33.79 -44.78
N ARG A 248 43.98 -34.70 -44.47
CA ARG A 248 45.42 -34.56 -44.74
C ARG A 248 45.66 -34.48 -46.25
#